data_AF-A0A8C3JIF8-F1
#
_entry.id   AF-A0A8C3JIF8-F1
#
_cell.length_a   1.000
_cell.length_b   1.000
_cell.length_c   1.000
_cell.angle_alpha   90.00
_cell.angle_beta   90.00
_cell.angle_gamma   90.00
#
_symmetry.space_group_name_H-M   'P 1'
#
loop_
_entity.id
_entity.type
_entity.pdbx_description
1 polymer ?
#
loop_
_entity_poly.entity_id
_entity_poly.type
_entity_poly.pdbx_seq_one_letter_code
_entity_poly.pdbx_strand_id
1 'polypeptide(L)'
;DRTRGWLSPSLGILPTMLLLLLLQVLASCLWLGHSEVVPSFESCPQFFFQGTPPNDVLNPNNPAWICQHYNSEYHFATLYNRDLRIPVYSAYIYEPGPGPRPHISMIEPQVSVLSYRTSPSSH
;
A
#
# COMPACT_ATOMS: atom_id res chain seq x y z
N ASP A 1 2.57 -58.19 29.36
CA ASP A 1 1.67 -57.03 29.49
C ASP A 1 2.50 -55.81 29.86
N ARG A 2 2.32 -54.72 29.10
CA ARG A 2 2.61 -53.32 29.46
C ARG A 2 4.07 -52.80 29.48
N THR A 3 4.55 -52.40 28.32
CA THR A 3 5.44 -51.22 28.17
C THR A 3 4.75 -50.19 27.28
N ARG A 4 3.87 -49.37 27.88
CA ARG A 4 3.32 -48.17 27.23
C ARG A 4 4.37 -47.07 27.30
N GLY A 5 5.12 -46.89 26.21
CA GLY A 5 5.91 -45.68 25.99
C GLY A 5 4.98 -44.49 25.90
N TRP A 6 5.06 -43.60 26.88
CA TRP A 6 4.46 -42.28 26.78
C TRP A 6 5.34 -41.47 25.83
N LEU A 7 4.94 -41.38 24.56
CA LEU A 7 5.49 -40.38 23.64
C LEU A 7 5.03 -39.01 24.16
N SER A 8 5.93 -38.32 24.87
CA SER A 8 5.79 -36.90 25.15
C SER A 8 5.65 -36.15 23.82
N PRO A 9 4.61 -35.34 23.60
CA PRO A 9 4.51 -34.52 22.40
C PRO A 9 5.56 -33.41 22.48
N SER A 10 6.74 -33.74 21.96
CA SER A 10 7.66 -32.91 21.20
C SER A 10 7.67 -31.40 21.52
N LEU A 11 8.70 -31.01 22.27
CA LEU A 11 9.24 -29.66 22.43
C LEU A 11 9.46 -28.89 21.09
N GLY A 12 9.38 -29.58 19.94
CA GLY A 12 9.47 -29.02 18.59
C GLY A 12 8.14 -28.62 17.92
N ILE A 13 6.96 -28.94 18.49
CA ILE A 13 5.67 -28.57 17.87
C ILE A 13 5.32 -27.09 18.12
N LEU A 14 5.58 -26.58 19.33
CA LEU A 14 5.29 -25.19 19.68
C LEU A 14 6.09 -24.15 18.84
N PRO A 15 7.42 -24.29 18.63
CA PRO A 15 8.17 -23.34 17.81
C PRO A 15 7.83 -23.42 16.32
N THR A 16 7.45 -24.60 15.81
CA THR A 16 7.04 -24.76 14.41
C THR A 16 5.69 -24.10 14.15
N MET A 17 4.73 -24.23 15.08
CA MET A 17 3.44 -23.53 14.99
C MET A 17 3.58 -22.00 15.07
N LEU A 18 4.47 -21.50 15.92
CA LEU A 18 4.77 -20.06 16.01
C LEU A 18 5.40 -19.53 14.71
N LEU A 19 6.35 -20.27 14.13
CA LEU A 19 6.99 -19.91 12.87
C LEU A 19 5.96 -19.86 11.72
N LEU A 20 5.07 -20.85 11.64
CA LEU A 20 4.00 -20.88 10.64
C LEU A 20 3.05 -19.68 10.79
N LEU A 21 2.67 -19.33 12.03
CA LEU A 21 1.82 -18.16 12.30
C LEU A 21 2.50 -16.85 11.86
N LEU A 22 3.79 -16.67 12.19
CA LEU A 22 4.56 -15.50 11.75
C LEU A 22 4.65 -15.42 10.23
N LEU A 23 4.87 -16.55 9.55
CA LEU A 23 4.93 -16.62 8.09
C LEU A 23 3.58 -16.27 7.45
N GLN A 24 2.46 -16.73 8.03
CA GLN A 24 1.11 -16.38 7.59
C GLN A 24 0.81 -14.89 7.77
N VAL A 25 1.17 -14.30 8.90
CA VAL A 25 1.00 -12.85 9.16
C VAL A 25 1.82 -12.04 8.16
N LEU A 26 3.09 -12.40 7.95
CA LEU A 26 3.94 -11.75 6.94
C LEU A 26 3.33 -11.86 5.54
N ALA A 27 2.91 -13.05 5.12
CA ALA A 27 2.28 -13.26 3.82
C ALA A 27 0.99 -12.44 3.64
N SER A 28 0.16 -12.32 4.68
CA SER A 28 -1.05 -11.47 4.63
C SER A 28 -0.74 -9.98 4.48
N CYS A 29 0.38 -9.51 5.04
CA CYS A 29 0.80 -8.12 4.92
C CYS A 29 1.27 -7.76 3.50
N LEU A 30 1.72 -8.73 2.70
CA LEU A 30 2.12 -8.50 1.31
C LEU A 30 0.93 -8.29 0.35
N TRP A 31 -0.31 -8.59 0.77
CA TRP A 31 -1.49 -8.38 -0.06
C TRP A 31 -2.16 -7.01 0.10
N LEU A 32 -1.65 -6.15 0.98
CA LEU A 32 -2.14 -4.78 1.07
C LEU A 32 -1.69 -3.97 -0.15
N GLY A 33 -2.59 -3.13 -0.67
CA GLY A 33 -2.47 -2.45 -1.97
C GLY A 33 -1.11 -1.83 -2.26
N HIS A 34 -0.70 -1.89 -3.53
CA HIS A 34 0.57 -1.32 -3.98
C HIS A 34 0.38 0.17 -4.26
N SER A 35 1.38 0.97 -3.90
CA SER A 35 1.44 2.37 -4.31
C SER A 35 2.81 2.64 -4.87
N GLU A 36 2.85 3.34 -6.00
CA GLU A 36 4.11 3.73 -6.63
C GLU A 36 4.34 5.23 -6.38
N VAL A 37 5.53 5.55 -5.86
CA VAL A 37 6.01 6.93 -5.82
C VAL A 37 6.62 7.22 -7.18
N VAL A 38 5.94 8.06 -7.94
CA VAL A 38 6.31 8.44 -9.30
C VAL A 38 7.07 9.78 -9.30
N PRO A 39 7.92 10.05 -10.30
CA PRO A 39 8.61 11.34 -10.41
C PRO A 39 7.65 12.49 -10.76
N SER A 40 6.53 12.19 -11.42
CA SER A 40 5.47 13.13 -11.80
C SER A 40 4.17 12.35 -12.06
N PHE A 41 3.05 13.06 -12.24
CA PHE A 41 1.76 12.44 -12.55
C PHE A 41 1.61 11.91 -14.00
N GLU A 42 2.69 11.84 -14.78
CA GLU A 42 2.66 11.32 -16.16
C GLU A 42 2.19 9.87 -16.26
N SER A 43 2.38 9.06 -15.22
CA SER A 43 1.92 7.67 -15.18
C SER A 43 0.42 7.52 -14.90
N CYS A 44 -0.23 8.55 -14.35
CA CYS A 44 -1.65 8.51 -13.99
C CYS A 44 -2.42 9.83 -14.25
N PRO A 45 -2.31 10.45 -15.45
CA PRO A 45 -2.94 11.74 -15.74
C PRO A 45 -4.47 11.67 -15.81
N GLN A 46 -5.04 10.48 -16.04
CA GLN A 46 -6.47 10.28 -16.28
C GLN A 46 -7.36 10.74 -15.11
N PHE A 47 -6.83 10.81 -13.89
CA PHE A 47 -7.61 11.21 -12.71
C PHE A 47 -7.80 12.72 -12.60
N PHE A 48 -6.99 13.50 -13.31
CA PHE A 48 -7.06 14.96 -13.25
C PHE A 48 -8.04 15.50 -14.30
N PHE A 49 -8.69 16.61 -13.96
CA PHE A 49 -9.57 17.29 -14.90
C PHE A 49 -8.79 17.69 -16.16
N GLN A 50 -9.23 17.19 -17.33
CA GLN A 50 -8.54 17.37 -18.61
C GLN A 50 -7.05 16.94 -18.58
N GLY A 51 -6.70 15.98 -17.73
CA GLY A 51 -5.31 15.52 -17.58
C GLY A 51 -4.36 16.55 -16.98
N THR A 52 -4.89 17.64 -16.38
CA THR A 52 -4.07 18.75 -15.87
C THR A 52 -3.86 18.59 -14.36
N PRO A 53 -2.65 18.21 -13.90
CA PRO A 53 -2.35 18.12 -12.48
C PRO A 53 -2.38 19.51 -11.80
N PRO A 54 -2.48 19.58 -10.47
CA PRO A 54 -2.42 20.84 -9.76
C PRO A 54 -1.11 21.58 -10.06
N ASN A 55 -1.23 22.83 -10.53
CA ASN A 55 -0.11 23.74 -10.78
C ASN A 55 0.60 24.20 -9.48
N ASP A 56 1.64 25.01 -9.64
CA ASP A 56 2.51 25.60 -8.59
C ASP A 56 1.81 26.28 -7.39
N VAL A 57 0.48 26.46 -7.43
CA VAL A 57 -0.32 26.88 -6.27
C VAL A 57 -0.22 25.86 -5.13
N LEU A 58 -0.14 24.56 -5.46
CA LEU A 58 0.05 23.48 -4.50
C LEU A 58 1.50 23.01 -4.53
N ASN A 59 2.35 23.69 -3.75
CA ASN A 59 3.78 23.39 -3.65
C ASN A 59 4.18 23.02 -2.21
N PRO A 60 3.90 21.79 -1.76
CA PRO A 60 4.32 21.35 -0.44
C PRO A 60 5.83 21.12 -0.37
N ASN A 61 6.42 21.39 0.81
CA ASN A 61 7.80 20.98 1.10
C ASN A 61 7.91 19.45 1.01
N ASN A 62 8.99 18.97 0.35
CA ASN A 62 9.28 17.55 0.16
C ASN A 62 8.08 16.74 -0.44
N PRO A 63 7.65 17.06 -1.67
CA PRO A 63 6.48 16.46 -2.30
C PRO A 63 6.73 15.01 -2.74
N ALA A 64 5.71 14.16 -2.61
CA ALA A 64 5.63 12.86 -3.25
C ALA A 64 4.43 12.84 -4.22
N TRP A 65 4.68 12.49 -5.48
CA TRP A 65 3.63 12.13 -6.43
C TRP A 65 3.39 10.64 -6.32
N ILE A 66 2.14 10.25 -6.07
CA ILE A 66 1.76 8.85 -5.83
C ILE A 66 0.65 8.48 -6.80
N CYS A 67 0.86 7.40 -7.57
CA CYS A 67 -0.21 6.73 -8.30
C CYS A 67 -0.54 5.44 -7.54
N GLN A 68 -1.78 5.32 -7.04
CA GLN A 68 -2.22 4.16 -6.28
C GLN A 68 -2.68 3.06 -7.22
N HIS A 69 -2.18 1.84 -6.98
CA HIS A 69 -2.34 0.70 -7.86
C HIS A 69 -3.01 -0.47 -7.13
N TYR A 70 -4.15 -0.91 -7.67
CA TYR A 70 -4.88 -2.03 -7.13
C TYR A 70 -5.45 -2.89 -8.26
N ASN A 71 -5.28 -4.21 -8.12
CA ASN A 71 -5.74 -5.19 -9.10
C ASN A 71 -5.27 -4.90 -10.54
N SER A 72 -4.01 -4.50 -10.70
CA SER A 72 -3.38 -4.16 -11.98
C SER A 72 -3.82 -2.83 -12.61
N GLU A 73 -4.67 -2.06 -11.93
CA GLU A 73 -5.17 -0.78 -12.43
C GLU A 73 -4.83 0.36 -11.48
N TYR A 74 -4.65 1.56 -12.02
CA TYR A 74 -4.58 2.76 -11.20
C TYR A 74 -5.98 3.18 -10.78
N HIS A 75 -6.12 3.69 -9.55
CA HIS A 75 -7.42 4.15 -9.03
C HIS A 75 -7.40 5.60 -8.51
N PHE A 76 -6.25 6.06 -8.04
CA PHE A 76 -6.10 7.38 -7.44
C PHE A 76 -4.74 7.99 -7.78
N ALA A 77 -4.71 9.32 -7.87
CA ALA A 77 -3.49 10.10 -7.89
C ALA A 77 -3.45 11.02 -6.66
N THR A 78 -2.34 11.02 -5.92
CA THR A 78 -2.21 11.78 -4.67
C THR A 78 -0.90 12.57 -4.66
N LEU A 79 -0.98 13.87 -4.37
CA LEU A 79 0.16 14.72 -4.02
C LEU A 79 0.30 14.74 -2.51
N TYR A 80 1.40 14.19 -2.00
CA TYR A 80 1.62 13.97 -0.58
C TYR A 80 2.77 14.82 -0.05
N ASN A 81 2.55 15.51 1.07
CA ASN A 81 3.60 16.21 1.80
C ASN A 81 4.24 15.24 2.79
N ARG A 82 5.51 14.88 2.57
CA ARG A 82 6.20 13.91 3.42
C ARG A 82 6.52 14.44 4.81
N ASP A 83 6.79 15.73 4.94
CA ASP A 83 7.19 16.34 6.21
C ASP A 83 6.01 16.40 7.18
N LEU A 84 4.85 16.80 6.67
CA LEU A 84 3.59 16.88 7.43
C LEU A 84 2.84 15.54 7.47
N ARG A 85 3.23 14.59 6.63
CA ARG A 85 2.57 13.28 6.46
C ARG A 85 1.08 13.40 6.09
N ILE A 86 0.75 14.34 5.21
CA ILE A 86 -0.63 14.59 4.76
C ILE A 86 -0.75 14.52 3.23
N PRO A 87 -1.85 13.97 2.69
CA PRO A 87 -2.19 14.14 1.28
C PRO A 87 -2.69 15.58 1.08
N VAL A 88 -1.92 16.40 0.38
CA VAL A 88 -2.26 17.81 0.11
C VAL A 88 -3.33 17.91 -0.97
N TYR A 89 -3.33 16.97 -1.91
CA TYR A 89 -4.31 16.89 -2.98
C TYR A 89 -4.48 15.44 -3.42
N SER A 90 -5.71 15.03 -3.71
CA SER A 90 -6.01 13.73 -4.31
C SER A 90 -7.05 13.88 -5.42
N ALA A 91 -6.93 13.04 -6.44
CA ALA A 91 -7.81 13.01 -7.59
C ALA A 91 -8.18 11.56 -7.94
N TYR A 92 -9.45 11.37 -8.31
CA TYR A 92 -10.01 10.09 -8.71
C TYR A 92 -11.22 10.31 -9.63
N ILE A 93 -11.54 9.30 -10.44
CA ILE A 93 -12.77 9.28 -11.24
C ILE A 93 -13.85 8.61 -10.41
N TYR A 94 -14.97 9.30 -10.19
CA TYR A 94 -16.13 8.70 -9.56
C TYR A 94 -16.96 7.95 -10.61
N GLU A 95 -16.97 6.63 -10.49
CA GLU A 95 -17.81 5.76 -11.31
C GLU A 95 -19.02 5.28 -10.49
N PRO A 96 -20.25 5.73 -10.82
CA PRO A 96 -21.43 5.27 -10.11
C PRO A 96 -21.70 3.79 -10.43
N GLY A 97 -21.49 2.92 -9.45
CA GLY A 97 -21.84 1.50 -9.55
C GLY A 97 -23.32 1.22 -9.27
N PRO A 98 -23.90 0.15 -9.83
CA PRO A 98 -25.26 -0.28 -9.52
C PRO A 98 -25.28 -0.97 -8.16
N GLY A 99 -25.21 -0.22 -7.07
CA GLY A 99 -25.31 -0.81 -5.74
C GLY A 99 -25.02 0.15 -4.58
N PRO A 100 -25.40 -0.26 -3.36
CA PRO A 100 -25.03 0.46 -2.15
C PRO A 100 -23.52 0.42 -1.96
N ARG A 101 -22.99 1.41 -1.23
CA ARG A 101 -21.58 1.45 -0.84
C ARG A 101 -21.18 0.10 -0.21
N PRO A 102 -20.07 -0.52 -0.65
CA PRO A 102 -19.58 -1.75 -0.04
C PRO A 102 -19.35 -1.56 1.47
N HIS A 103 -19.68 -2.56 2.28
CA HIS A 103 -19.46 -2.51 3.73
C HIS A 103 -17.98 -2.77 4.12
N ILE A 104 -17.10 -2.89 3.14
CA ILE A 104 -15.66 -3.08 3.34
C ILE A 104 -14.98 -1.72 3.53
N SER A 105 -14.18 -1.61 4.59
CA SER A 105 -13.30 -0.46 4.80
C SER A 105 -11.96 -0.76 4.14
N MET A 106 -11.55 0.09 3.20
CA MET A 106 -10.22 0.03 2.60
C MET A 106 -9.33 1.06 3.29
N ILE A 107 -8.12 0.66 3.65
CA ILE A 107 -7.11 1.56 4.19
C ILE A 107 -6.34 2.13 3.00
N GLU A 108 -6.16 3.45 2.97
CA GLU A 108 -5.33 4.09 1.96
C GLU A 108 -3.89 3.55 2.07
N PRO A 109 -3.30 3.05 0.96
CA PRO A 109 -1.97 2.45 0.99
C PRO A 109 -0.95 3.44 1.52
N GLN A 110 -0.28 3.07 2.61
CA GLN A 110 0.81 3.83 3.19
C GLN A 110 2.07 3.56 2.36
N VAL A 111 2.75 4.61 1.89
CA VAL A 111 4.02 4.45 1.16
C VAL A 111 5.06 3.84 2.11
N SER A 112 5.58 2.66 1.77
CA SER A 112 6.62 2.01 2.56
C SER A 112 7.94 2.79 2.49
N VAL A 113 8.64 2.94 3.62
CA VAL A 113 9.95 3.63 3.67
C VAL A 113 11.03 2.91 2.84
N LEU A 114 10.82 1.64 2.48
CA LEU A 114 11.84 0.83 1.81
C LEU A 114 12.00 1.14 0.31
N SER A 115 11.00 1.74 -0.35
CA SER A 115 11.12 2.21 -1.74
C SER A 115 12.08 3.40 -1.90
N TYR A 116 12.57 3.97 -0.79
CA TYR A 116 13.44 5.15 -0.75
C TYR A 116 14.88 4.89 -1.21
N ARG A 117 15.28 3.64 -1.43
CA ARG A 117 16.68 3.31 -1.71
C ARG A 117 17.05 3.29 -3.20
N THR A 118 16.11 3.57 -4.11
CA THR A 118 16.35 3.42 -5.56
C THR A 118 16.06 4.64 -6.42
N SER A 119 15.61 5.78 -5.88
CA SER A 119 15.50 6.99 -6.68
C SER A 119 16.84 7.75 -6.67
N PRO A 120 17.55 7.90 -7.81
CA PRO A 120 18.74 8.72 -7.87
C PRO A 120 18.32 10.18 -7.68
N SER A 121 19.01 10.87 -6.79
CA SER A 121 18.98 12.32 -6.67
C SER A 121 19.53 12.94 -7.96
N SER A 122 18.66 13.42 -8.85
CA SER A 122 19.06 14.31 -9.94
C SER A 122 19.14 15.74 -9.39
N HIS A 123 20.37 16.21 -9.22
CA HIS A 123 20.73 17.62 -9.24
C HIS A 123 20.53 18.21 -10.63
#